data_AF-A0A2H3D0G7-F1
#
_entry.id   AF-A0A2H3D0G7-F1
#
_cell.length_a   1.000
_cell.length_b   1.000
_cell.length_c   1.000
_cell.angle_alpha   90.00
_cell.angle_beta   90.00
_cell.angle_gamma   90.00
#
_symmetry.space_group_name_H-M   'P 1'
#
loop_
_entity.id
_entity.type
_entity.pdbx_description
1 polymer ?
#
loop_
_entity_poly.entity_id
_entity_poly.type
_entity_poly.pdbx_seq_one_letter_code
_entity_poly.pdbx_strand_id
1 'polypeptide(L)'
;LQRSYTGPKPVIPCFLADTPCAMLGIRGVVNRLNATLGTSRTSRKLRTILEDFIQRDYDFGTAYALLRPVWDIENPSSIQDELRRREGEDRECRQKALEGNRIVNTYLRPRRVWDLYSNRVVPSWIIRNEKSPFSLWPTPISHAWVDEKDRVDVRTPINGKEWPVPIPKDADLNLIRIEMLNLGAEYAWLDVLCLRQKEEGGPREDMRVEEWRLDVPTIGCLYNAGILGKVVIYLSGLGRPLRLKDGDLDSNRNWFRRAWTLQEVGDERIIAGDTPDGPMHAQPIDGGNYRTALLTKFHEELNSVQRDLGQIFAVLADMQKRVSTNPVDRVAGLAFPLQPYAIPAYHESETLEDAWTALVNAMVSYMRAAFLIVYPGVGLGCKKW
;
A
#
# COMPACT_ATOMS: atom_id res chain seq x y z
N LEU A 1 9.06 -4.34 17.90
CA LEU A 1 8.16 -5.42 17.43
C LEU A 1 8.77 -6.34 16.36
N GLN A 2 10.05 -6.16 15.96
CA GLN A 2 10.67 -6.87 14.82
C GLN A 2 11.48 -8.15 15.18
N ARG A 3 11.39 -8.71 16.39
CA ARG A 3 12.32 -9.78 16.82
C ARG A 3 11.87 -11.19 16.47
N SER A 4 10.62 -11.53 16.78
CA SER A 4 10.04 -12.84 16.52
C SER A 4 8.52 -12.71 16.53
N TYR A 5 7.86 -13.56 15.75
CA TYR A 5 6.41 -13.73 15.82
C TYR A 5 6.07 -14.89 16.75
N THR A 6 5.23 -14.65 17.75
CA THR A 6 4.77 -15.69 18.72
C THR A 6 3.25 -15.83 18.73
N GLY A 7 2.56 -15.25 17.73
CA GLY A 7 1.11 -15.33 17.68
C GLY A 7 0.62 -16.72 17.24
N PRO A 8 -0.65 -17.05 17.52
CA PRO A 8 -1.22 -18.37 17.26
C PRO A 8 -1.65 -18.58 15.81
N LYS A 9 -1.45 -17.59 14.93
CA LYS A 9 -1.95 -17.66 13.55
C LYS A 9 -1.07 -18.57 12.69
N PRO A 10 -1.63 -19.20 11.64
CA PRO A 10 -0.94 -20.18 10.80
C PRO A 10 0.04 -19.52 9.82
N VAL A 11 1.01 -18.75 10.33
CA VAL A 11 2.03 -18.06 9.54
C VAL A 11 3.10 -19.06 9.09
N ILE A 12 3.38 -19.14 7.79
CA ILE A 12 4.42 -20.03 7.27
C ILE A 12 5.80 -19.34 7.29
N PRO A 13 6.88 -20.07 7.62
CA PRO A 13 8.23 -19.50 7.59
C PRO A 13 8.69 -19.25 6.16
N CYS A 14 9.60 -18.28 5.97
CA CYS A 14 10.04 -17.85 4.64
C CYS A 14 10.63 -18.99 3.81
N PHE A 15 11.46 -19.85 4.42
CA PHE A 15 12.04 -21.00 3.72
C PHE A 15 10.97 -21.95 3.15
N LEU A 16 9.84 -22.11 3.85
CA LEU A 16 8.74 -22.96 3.39
C LEU A 16 7.98 -22.24 2.27
N ALA A 17 7.70 -20.94 2.44
CA ALA A 17 7.05 -20.13 1.41
C ALA A 17 7.81 -20.18 0.08
N ASP A 18 9.14 -20.09 0.14
CA ASP A 18 10.05 -20.08 -1.01
C ASP A 18 10.29 -21.46 -1.63
N THR A 19 9.75 -22.54 -1.05
CA THR A 19 9.93 -23.89 -1.59
C THR A 19 9.01 -24.08 -2.81
N PRO A 20 9.55 -24.44 -4.00
CA PRO A 20 8.73 -24.73 -5.18
C PRO A 20 7.75 -25.87 -4.93
N CYS A 21 6.49 -25.75 -5.39
CA CYS A 21 5.51 -26.83 -5.27
C CYS A 21 5.98 -28.12 -5.96
N ALA A 22 6.73 -27.97 -7.06
CA ALA A 22 7.32 -29.10 -7.79
C ALA A 22 8.26 -29.94 -6.91
N MET A 23 9.05 -29.29 -6.05
CA MET A 23 10.00 -29.94 -5.14
C MET A 23 9.28 -30.73 -4.03
N LEU A 24 8.15 -30.22 -3.54
CA LEU A 24 7.33 -30.90 -2.54
C LEU A 24 6.50 -32.04 -3.14
N GLY A 25 6.14 -31.92 -4.42
CA GLY A 25 5.13 -32.74 -5.07
C GLY A 25 3.73 -32.54 -4.48
N ILE A 26 2.71 -33.04 -5.17
CA ILE A 26 1.30 -32.88 -4.76
C ILE A 26 1.07 -33.33 -3.30
N ARG A 27 1.61 -34.50 -2.94
CA ARG A 27 1.47 -35.06 -1.58
C ARG A 27 2.15 -34.16 -0.54
N GLY A 28 3.34 -33.64 -0.83
CA GLY A 28 4.06 -32.75 0.08
C GLY A 28 3.30 -31.44 0.31
N VAL A 29 2.78 -30.83 -0.76
CA VAL A 29 1.97 -29.60 -0.67
C VAL A 29 0.72 -29.81 0.17
N VAL A 30 -0.07 -30.87 -0.10
CA VAL A 30 -1.28 -31.19 0.69
C VAL A 30 -0.94 -31.41 2.17
N ASN A 31 0.11 -32.17 2.46
CA ASN A 31 0.51 -32.45 3.84
C ASN A 31 0.90 -31.17 4.59
N ARG A 32 1.64 -30.26 3.93
CA ARG A 32 2.03 -28.97 4.53
C ARG A 32 0.85 -28.03 4.72
N LEU A 33 -0.09 -27.96 3.77
CA LEU A 33 -1.35 -27.22 3.92
C LEU A 33 -2.15 -27.73 5.11
N ASN A 34 -2.40 -29.03 5.17
CA ASN A 34 -3.10 -29.68 6.27
C ASN A 34 -2.43 -29.44 7.63
N ALA A 35 -1.11 -29.61 7.71
CA ALA A 35 -0.37 -29.35 8.94
C ALA A 35 -0.45 -27.89 9.38
N THR A 36 -0.36 -26.94 8.44
CA THR A 36 -0.40 -25.50 8.72
C THR A 36 -1.81 -25.03 9.12
N LEU A 37 -2.85 -25.59 8.50
CA LEU A 37 -4.25 -25.20 8.71
C LEU A 37 -4.95 -26.06 9.77
N GLY A 38 -4.30 -27.10 10.30
CA GLY A 38 -4.88 -27.99 11.30
C GLY A 38 -5.97 -28.92 10.74
N THR A 39 -5.88 -29.30 9.46
CA THR A 39 -6.88 -30.11 8.76
C THR A 39 -6.32 -31.45 8.28
N SER A 40 -7.18 -32.33 7.75
CA SER A 40 -6.80 -33.65 7.19
C SER A 40 -7.38 -33.89 5.78
N ARG A 41 -7.52 -32.82 5.00
CA ARG A 41 -8.21 -32.81 3.72
C ARG A 41 -7.44 -33.57 2.64
N THR A 42 -8.12 -34.47 1.94
CA THR A 42 -7.60 -35.15 0.75
C THR A 42 -8.68 -35.26 -0.31
N SER A 43 -8.37 -34.96 -1.57
CA SER A 43 -9.31 -35.15 -2.70
C SER A 43 -8.60 -35.25 -4.04
N ARG A 44 -9.15 -36.01 -4.98
CA ARG A 44 -8.66 -36.11 -6.37
C ARG A 44 -8.70 -34.76 -7.09
N LYS A 45 -9.74 -33.95 -6.88
CA LYS A 45 -9.87 -32.63 -7.53
C LYS A 45 -8.87 -31.60 -6.99
N LEU A 46 -8.54 -31.69 -5.69
CA LEU A 46 -7.45 -30.90 -5.11
C LEU A 46 -6.11 -31.23 -5.77
N ARG A 47 -5.88 -32.49 -6.17
CA ARG A 47 -4.66 -32.86 -6.91
C ARG A 47 -4.58 -32.15 -8.25
N THR A 48 -5.68 -32.06 -9.00
CA THR A 48 -5.71 -31.35 -10.29
C THR A 48 -5.39 -29.86 -10.14
N ILE A 49 -5.88 -29.20 -9.08
CA ILE A 49 -5.52 -27.80 -8.79
C ILE A 49 -4.02 -27.68 -8.50
N LEU A 50 -3.47 -28.61 -7.71
CA LEU A 50 -2.05 -28.60 -7.36
C LEU A 50 -1.15 -28.99 -8.55
N GLU A 51 -1.63 -29.80 -9.49
CA GLU A 51 -0.95 -30.07 -10.77
C GLU A 51 -0.82 -28.79 -11.59
N ASP A 52 -1.88 -27.99 -11.70
CA ASP A 52 -1.84 -26.68 -12.36
C ASP A 52 -0.85 -25.73 -11.65
N PHE A 53 -0.83 -25.69 -10.31
CA PHE A 53 0.13 -24.87 -9.57
C PHE A 53 1.58 -25.28 -9.82
N ILE A 54 1.86 -26.59 -9.90
CA ILE A 54 3.18 -27.10 -10.24
C ILE A 54 3.55 -26.72 -11.68
N GLN A 55 2.62 -26.85 -12.63
CA GLN A 55 2.84 -26.48 -14.03
C GLN A 55 3.12 -24.98 -14.22
N ARG A 56 2.55 -24.14 -13.35
CA ARG A 56 2.80 -22.69 -13.32
C ARG A 56 4.03 -22.28 -12.53
N ASP A 57 4.82 -23.24 -12.04
CA ASP A 57 6.01 -23.02 -11.22
C ASP A 57 5.72 -22.22 -9.94
N TYR A 58 4.56 -22.45 -9.33
CA TYR A 58 4.22 -21.79 -8.06
C TYR A 58 5.03 -22.36 -6.91
N ASP A 59 5.47 -21.48 -6.04
CA ASP A 59 6.00 -21.85 -4.73
C ASP A 59 4.88 -22.13 -3.71
N PHE A 60 5.26 -22.72 -2.58
CA PHE A 60 4.30 -23.09 -1.55
C PHE A 60 3.62 -21.87 -0.93
N GLY A 61 4.31 -20.72 -0.83
CA GLY A 61 3.70 -19.48 -0.33
C GLY A 61 2.54 -19.03 -1.19
N THR A 62 2.72 -19.04 -2.51
CA THR A 62 1.69 -18.68 -3.49
C THR A 62 0.52 -19.65 -3.43
N ALA A 63 0.80 -20.96 -3.37
CA ALA A 63 -0.23 -21.98 -3.22
C ALA A 63 -1.01 -21.82 -1.91
N TYR A 64 -0.31 -21.56 -0.81
CA TYR A 64 -0.90 -21.33 0.51
C TYR A 64 -1.80 -20.09 0.52
N ALA A 65 -1.34 -18.98 -0.06
CA ALA A 65 -2.10 -17.74 -0.15
C ALA A 65 -3.41 -17.92 -0.94
N LEU A 66 -3.35 -18.62 -2.08
CA LEU A 66 -4.52 -18.85 -2.94
C LEU A 66 -5.53 -19.82 -2.32
N LEU A 67 -5.07 -20.87 -1.64
CA LEU A 67 -5.94 -21.92 -1.13
C LEU A 67 -6.51 -21.63 0.26
N ARG A 68 -5.76 -20.93 1.14
CA ARG A 68 -6.19 -20.69 2.52
C ARG A 68 -7.59 -20.05 2.62
N PRO A 69 -7.94 -18.98 1.88
CA PRO A 69 -9.25 -18.33 2.02
C PRO A 69 -10.45 -19.19 1.59
N VAL A 70 -10.20 -20.25 0.82
CA VAL A 70 -11.21 -21.16 0.24
C VAL A 70 -11.04 -22.59 0.74
N TRP A 71 -10.17 -22.79 1.73
CA TRP A 71 -9.77 -24.12 2.20
C TRP A 71 -10.90 -24.88 2.89
N ASP A 72 -11.86 -24.17 3.48
CA ASP A 72 -13.00 -24.77 4.18
C ASP A 72 -14.15 -25.15 3.24
N ILE A 73 -14.10 -24.77 1.96
CA ILE A 73 -15.15 -25.12 0.99
C ILE A 73 -15.13 -26.64 0.76
N GLU A 74 -16.12 -27.38 1.25
CA GLU A 74 -16.14 -28.86 1.26
C GLU A 74 -15.88 -29.49 -0.12
N ASN A 75 -16.50 -28.95 -1.17
CA ASN A 75 -16.36 -29.43 -2.54
C ASN A 75 -15.16 -28.75 -3.26
N PRO A 76 -14.09 -29.49 -3.64
CA PRO A 76 -12.95 -28.87 -4.31
C PRO A 76 -13.23 -28.38 -5.73
N SER A 77 -14.30 -28.82 -6.39
CA SER A 77 -14.72 -28.21 -7.67
C SER A 77 -15.13 -26.76 -7.44
N SER A 78 -15.83 -26.52 -6.34
CA SER A 78 -16.25 -25.19 -5.92
C SER A 78 -15.06 -24.30 -5.57
N ILE A 79 -13.89 -24.84 -5.19
CA ILE A 79 -12.66 -24.05 -4.99
C ILE A 79 -12.21 -23.43 -6.32
N GLN A 80 -12.05 -24.25 -7.38
CA GLN A 80 -11.55 -23.75 -8.66
C GLN A 80 -12.54 -22.78 -9.30
N ASP A 81 -13.84 -23.06 -9.21
CA ASP A 81 -14.89 -22.19 -9.72
C ASP A 81 -14.92 -20.86 -8.95
N GLU A 82 -14.76 -20.90 -7.63
CA GLU A 82 -14.70 -19.70 -6.80
C GLU A 82 -13.48 -18.82 -7.11
N LEU A 83 -12.30 -19.41 -7.27
CA LEU A 83 -11.09 -18.66 -7.64
C LEU A 83 -11.27 -17.97 -9.00
N ARG A 84 -11.78 -18.69 -10.00
CA ARG A 84 -12.05 -18.13 -11.35
C ARG A 84 -13.09 -17.02 -11.32
N ARG A 85 -14.14 -17.19 -10.54
CA ARG A 85 -15.20 -16.19 -10.37
C ARG A 85 -14.64 -14.91 -9.75
N ARG A 86 -13.89 -15.00 -8.65
CA ARG A 86 -13.27 -13.84 -7.98
C ARG A 86 -12.32 -13.09 -8.90
N GLU A 87 -11.49 -13.81 -9.66
CA GLU A 87 -10.58 -13.21 -10.65
C GLU A 87 -11.37 -12.47 -11.76
N GLY A 88 -12.42 -13.11 -12.29
CA GLY A 88 -13.28 -12.51 -13.31
C GLY A 88 -13.98 -11.24 -12.85
N GLU A 89 -14.53 -11.24 -11.63
CA GLU A 89 -15.19 -10.08 -11.04
C GLU A 89 -14.23 -8.91 -10.78
N ASP A 90 -13.01 -9.19 -10.31
CA ASP A 90 -11.99 -8.15 -10.12
C ASP A 90 -11.59 -7.53 -11.46
N ARG A 91 -11.40 -8.36 -12.49
CA ARG A 91 -11.11 -7.89 -13.85
C ARG A 91 -12.23 -7.01 -14.40
N GLU A 92 -13.48 -7.44 -14.26
CA GLU A 92 -14.66 -6.67 -14.68
C GLU A 92 -14.78 -5.36 -13.90
N CYS A 93 -14.56 -5.39 -12.58
CA CYS A 93 -14.60 -4.20 -11.73
C CYS A 93 -13.54 -3.16 -12.16
N ARG A 94 -12.31 -3.59 -12.44
CA ARG A 94 -11.23 -2.70 -12.90
C ARG A 94 -11.49 -2.15 -14.29
N GLN A 95 -12.06 -2.96 -15.19
CA GLN A 95 -12.43 -2.50 -16.53
C GLN A 95 -13.54 -1.43 -16.46
N LYS A 96 -14.55 -1.63 -15.61
CA LYS A 96 -15.64 -0.66 -15.39
C LYS A 96 -15.21 0.57 -14.60
N ALA A 97 -14.12 0.48 -13.82
CA ALA A 97 -13.63 1.60 -13.03
C ALA A 97 -13.07 2.73 -13.89
N LEU A 98 -12.68 2.47 -15.14
CA LEU A 98 -12.05 3.43 -16.04
C LEU A 98 -12.95 3.76 -17.24
N GLU A 99 -13.51 4.98 -17.27
CA GLU A 99 -14.28 5.52 -18.39
C GLU A 99 -13.46 6.58 -19.11
N GLY A 100 -12.85 6.20 -20.24
CA GLY A 100 -11.93 7.08 -20.97
C GLY A 100 -10.70 7.43 -20.11
N ASN A 101 -10.55 8.70 -19.75
CA ASN A 101 -9.45 9.19 -18.89
C ASN A 101 -9.90 9.47 -17.44
N ARG A 102 -11.02 8.90 -17.01
CA ARG A 102 -11.60 9.13 -15.68
C ARG A 102 -11.83 7.81 -14.97
N ILE A 103 -11.46 7.79 -13.70
CA ILE A 103 -11.70 6.69 -12.78
C ILE A 103 -13.01 6.98 -12.05
N VAL A 104 -14.08 6.32 -12.45
CA VAL A 104 -15.45 6.54 -11.93
C VAL A 104 -15.72 5.76 -10.65
N ASN A 105 -14.94 4.71 -10.38
CA ASN A 105 -14.97 4.00 -9.11
C ASN A 105 -13.69 4.32 -8.31
N THR A 106 -13.81 5.31 -7.41
CA THR A 106 -12.70 5.78 -6.57
C THR A 106 -12.38 4.83 -5.41
N TYR A 107 -13.28 3.90 -5.09
CA TYR A 107 -13.15 2.94 -3.98
C TYR A 107 -12.64 1.58 -4.45
N LEU A 108 -11.76 1.60 -5.46
CA LEU A 108 -11.17 0.41 -6.03
C LEU A 108 -10.17 -0.20 -5.06
N ARG A 109 -10.28 -1.51 -4.80
CA ARG A 109 -9.27 -2.23 -4.02
C ARG A 109 -7.92 -2.21 -4.73
N PRO A 110 -6.79 -2.18 -3.99
CA PRO A 110 -5.48 -2.28 -4.61
C PRO A 110 -5.40 -3.55 -5.45
N ARG A 111 -4.67 -3.54 -6.56
CA ARG A 111 -4.56 -4.73 -7.43
C ARG A 111 -3.93 -5.93 -6.72
N ARG A 112 -2.97 -5.66 -5.83
CA ARG A 112 -2.22 -6.66 -5.09
C ARG A 112 -2.11 -6.27 -3.62
N VAL A 113 -1.93 -7.28 -2.78
CA VAL A 113 -1.72 -7.14 -1.34
C VAL A 113 -0.59 -8.06 -0.91
N TRP A 114 0.17 -7.66 0.09
CA TRP A 114 1.16 -8.51 0.73
C TRP A 114 0.47 -9.36 1.79
N ASP A 115 0.29 -10.64 1.51
CA ASP A 115 -0.17 -11.63 2.48
C ASP A 115 0.99 -11.99 3.42
N LEU A 116 0.90 -11.50 4.65
CA LEU A 116 1.94 -11.68 5.65
C LEU A 116 1.99 -13.12 6.16
N TYR A 117 0.93 -13.93 6.03
CA TYR A 117 0.97 -15.31 6.46
C TYR A 117 1.73 -16.17 5.47
N SER A 118 1.55 -15.94 4.16
CA SER A 118 2.28 -16.64 3.08
C SER A 118 3.64 -16.03 2.72
N ASN A 119 3.89 -14.78 3.11
CA ASN A 119 4.99 -13.97 2.62
C ASN A 119 4.99 -13.77 1.09
N ARG A 120 3.80 -13.57 0.50
CA ARG A 120 3.64 -13.32 -0.93
C ARG A 120 2.76 -12.13 -1.21
N VAL A 121 3.14 -11.37 -2.23
CA VAL A 121 2.28 -10.40 -2.89
C VAL A 121 1.37 -11.16 -3.83
N VAL A 122 0.08 -10.99 -3.64
CA VAL A 122 -0.96 -11.78 -4.28
C VAL A 122 -2.10 -10.86 -4.73
N PRO A 123 -2.90 -11.27 -5.74
CA PRO A 123 -4.03 -10.45 -6.19
C PRO A 123 -5.03 -10.19 -5.06
N SER A 124 -5.54 -8.96 -4.95
CA SER A 124 -6.46 -8.59 -3.85
C SER A 124 -7.78 -9.36 -3.86
N TRP A 125 -8.19 -9.93 -4.99
CA TRP A 125 -9.45 -10.65 -5.08
C TRP A 125 -9.45 -11.92 -4.21
N ILE A 126 -8.28 -12.41 -3.78
CA ILE A 126 -8.20 -13.57 -2.88
C ILE A 126 -8.75 -13.24 -1.47
N ILE A 127 -8.62 -11.98 -1.03
CA ILE A 127 -9.04 -11.54 0.31
C ILE A 127 -10.48 -11.04 0.35
N ARG A 128 -11.19 -11.11 -0.79
CA ARG A 128 -12.58 -10.71 -0.90
C ARG A 128 -13.44 -11.68 -0.08
N ASN A 129 -14.20 -11.13 0.87
CA ASN A 129 -15.20 -11.89 1.64
C ASN A 129 -16.58 -11.28 1.36
N GLU A 130 -17.46 -12.07 0.76
CA GLU A 130 -18.79 -11.64 0.33
C GLU A 130 -19.76 -11.45 1.49
N LYS A 131 -19.50 -12.13 2.62
CA LYS A 131 -20.34 -12.03 3.82
C LYS A 131 -20.11 -10.74 4.61
N SER A 132 -19.08 -9.97 4.26
CA SER A 132 -18.80 -8.66 4.84
C SER A 132 -18.49 -7.65 3.73
N PRO A 133 -19.35 -6.65 3.46
CA PRO A 133 -19.04 -5.57 2.54
C PRO A 133 -17.83 -4.72 3.01
N PHE A 134 -17.47 -4.81 4.31
CA PHE A 134 -16.22 -4.30 4.89
C PHE A 134 -15.08 -5.34 4.86
N SER A 135 -15.12 -6.27 3.89
CA SER A 135 -14.15 -7.36 3.72
C SER A 135 -12.72 -6.87 3.92
N LEU A 136 -11.89 -7.68 4.58
CA LEU A 136 -10.48 -7.41 4.90
C LEU A 136 -9.84 -6.53 3.84
N TRP A 137 -9.46 -5.33 4.25
CA TRP A 137 -8.50 -4.56 3.49
C TRP A 137 -7.14 -4.70 4.16
N PRO A 138 -6.06 -4.59 3.37
CA PRO A 138 -4.72 -4.65 3.93
C PRO A 138 -4.43 -3.46 4.85
N THR A 139 -3.63 -3.69 5.88
CA THR A 139 -3.03 -2.64 6.70
C THR A 139 -2.02 -1.87 5.84
N PRO A 140 -2.25 -0.59 5.54
CA PRO A 140 -1.34 0.16 4.69
C PRO A 140 -0.08 0.55 5.46
N ILE A 141 1.05 0.50 4.75
CA ILE A 141 2.35 0.95 5.25
C ILE A 141 2.72 2.21 4.49
N SER A 142 3.06 3.27 5.21
CA SER A 142 3.66 4.48 4.64
C SER A 142 5.10 4.61 5.15
N HIS A 143 5.98 5.17 4.34
CA HIS A 143 7.38 5.31 4.73
C HIS A 143 8.09 6.49 4.06
N ALA A 144 9.11 7.02 4.74
CA ALA A 144 10.05 7.94 4.13
C ALA A 144 10.93 7.21 3.10
N TRP A 145 11.43 7.97 2.12
CA TRP A 145 12.53 7.48 1.30
C TRP A 145 13.85 7.72 2.03
N VAL A 146 14.85 6.90 1.72
CA VAL A 146 16.24 7.18 2.08
C VAL A 146 16.98 7.62 0.83
N ASP A 147 18.18 8.18 0.98
CA ASP A 147 18.99 8.59 -0.16
C ASP A 147 19.29 7.43 -1.10
N GLU A 148 19.42 7.72 -2.39
CA GLU A 148 19.65 6.71 -3.42
C GLU A 148 20.89 5.85 -3.16
N LYS A 149 21.98 6.48 -2.68
CA LYS A 149 23.19 5.78 -2.23
C LYS A 149 22.97 4.79 -1.09
N ASP A 150 21.89 4.96 -0.31
CA ASP A 150 21.54 4.14 0.85
C ASP A 150 20.39 3.17 0.55
N ARG A 151 19.93 3.12 -0.71
CA ARG A 151 18.94 2.16 -1.21
C ARG A 151 19.60 1.01 -1.96
N VAL A 152 18.87 -0.09 -2.04
CA VAL A 152 19.18 -1.26 -2.86
C VAL A 152 17.90 -1.79 -3.49
N ASP A 153 18.00 -2.19 -4.76
CA ASP A 153 16.91 -2.78 -5.53
C ASP A 153 16.95 -4.31 -5.38
N VAL A 154 16.06 -4.85 -4.54
CA VAL A 154 16.07 -6.26 -4.20
C VAL A 154 15.11 -7.03 -5.11
N ARG A 155 15.60 -8.07 -5.79
CA ARG A 155 14.76 -9.08 -6.46
C ARG A 155 14.34 -10.15 -5.46
N THR A 156 13.10 -10.09 -5.01
CA THR A 156 12.59 -10.95 -3.93
C THR A 156 11.53 -11.93 -4.43
N PRO A 157 11.46 -13.19 -3.92
CA PRO A 157 10.33 -14.07 -4.21
C PRO A 157 8.99 -13.54 -3.67
N ILE A 158 9.00 -12.56 -2.76
CA ILE A 158 7.78 -11.98 -2.19
C ILE A 158 6.86 -11.44 -3.28
N ASN A 159 7.38 -10.73 -4.29
CA ASN A 159 6.60 -10.24 -5.45
C ASN A 159 6.82 -11.10 -6.71
N GLY A 160 7.19 -12.38 -6.54
CA GLY A 160 7.50 -13.28 -7.65
C GLY A 160 8.73 -12.87 -8.46
N LYS A 161 9.60 -12.00 -7.92
CA LYS A 161 10.75 -11.39 -8.62
C LYS A 161 10.36 -10.59 -9.87
N GLU A 162 9.09 -10.20 -10.00
CA GLU A 162 8.59 -9.56 -11.21
C GLU A 162 9.19 -8.16 -11.46
N TRP A 163 9.46 -7.41 -10.39
CA TRP A 163 10.14 -6.10 -10.43
C TRP A 163 11.10 -5.96 -9.24
N PRO A 164 12.14 -5.11 -9.35
CA PRO A 164 13.00 -4.77 -8.22
C PRO A 164 12.23 -4.02 -7.11
N VAL A 165 12.57 -4.29 -5.86
CA VAL A 165 11.95 -3.66 -4.68
C VAL A 165 12.97 -2.73 -4.04
N PRO A 166 12.84 -1.39 -4.22
CA PRO A 166 13.76 -0.42 -3.64
C PRO A 166 13.54 -0.31 -2.12
N ILE A 167 14.52 -0.73 -1.33
CA ILE A 167 14.50 -0.63 0.14
C ILE A 167 15.82 -0.06 0.68
N PRO A 168 15.87 0.46 1.92
CA PRO A 168 17.14 0.80 2.55
C PRO A 168 18.09 -0.40 2.62
N LYS A 169 19.39 -0.19 2.44
CA LYS A 169 20.42 -1.26 2.47
C LYS A 169 20.48 -2.06 3.78
N ASP A 170 20.05 -1.43 4.87
CA ASP A 170 20.00 -1.97 6.22
C ASP A 170 18.60 -2.45 6.63
N ALA A 171 17.61 -2.44 5.71
CA ALA A 171 16.28 -2.96 5.95
C ALA A 171 16.16 -4.43 5.55
N ASP A 172 15.32 -5.18 6.28
CA ASP A 172 14.95 -6.55 5.96
C ASP A 172 13.43 -6.67 5.92
N LEU A 173 12.90 -7.10 4.76
CA LEU A 173 11.47 -7.32 4.54
C LEU A 173 10.88 -8.35 5.52
N ASN A 174 11.66 -9.31 6.00
CA ASN A 174 11.19 -10.28 6.99
C ASN A 174 11.01 -9.63 8.37
N LEU A 175 11.86 -8.67 8.75
CA LEU A 175 11.69 -7.93 10.01
C LEU A 175 10.45 -7.04 9.97
N ILE A 176 10.21 -6.37 8.83
CA ILE A 176 8.98 -5.60 8.58
C ILE A 176 7.76 -6.53 8.66
N ARG A 177 7.80 -7.69 8.01
CA ARG A 177 6.75 -8.70 8.09
C ARG A 177 6.44 -9.09 9.53
N ILE A 178 7.46 -9.40 10.34
CA ILE A 178 7.30 -9.79 11.75
C ILE A 178 6.65 -8.66 12.56
N GLU A 179 7.07 -7.41 12.35
CA GLU A 179 6.46 -6.26 13.02
C GLU A 179 4.99 -6.12 12.65
N MET A 180 4.64 -6.20 11.37
CA MET A 180 3.24 -6.14 10.92
C MET A 180 2.40 -7.30 11.50
N LEU A 181 2.95 -8.52 11.54
CA LEU A 181 2.29 -9.68 12.16
C LEU A 181 2.07 -9.47 13.66
N ASN A 182 3.03 -8.87 14.36
CA ASN A 182 2.91 -8.55 15.79
C ASN A 182 1.94 -7.40 16.07
N LEU A 183 1.68 -6.54 15.08
CA LEU A 183 0.59 -5.55 15.09
C LEU A 183 -0.78 -6.15 14.78
N GLY A 184 -0.84 -7.47 14.49
CA GLY A 184 -2.08 -8.20 14.20
C GLY A 184 -2.51 -8.15 12.73
N ALA A 185 -1.68 -7.61 11.83
CA ALA A 185 -1.99 -7.58 10.41
C ALA A 185 -1.86 -8.97 9.77
N GLU A 186 -2.85 -9.36 8.97
CA GLU A 186 -2.79 -10.56 8.11
C GLU A 186 -2.37 -10.18 6.68
N TYR A 187 -2.90 -9.08 6.18
CA TYR A 187 -2.56 -8.50 4.88
C TYR A 187 -2.03 -7.10 5.09
N ALA A 188 -0.98 -6.75 4.38
CA ALA A 188 -0.43 -5.39 4.33
C ALA A 188 -0.43 -4.88 2.89
N TRP A 189 -0.36 -3.56 2.74
CA TRP A 189 -0.09 -2.92 1.47
C TRP A 189 1.15 -2.06 1.62
N LEU A 190 2.15 -2.36 0.80
CA LEU A 190 3.41 -1.65 0.73
C LEU A 190 3.66 -1.34 -0.74
N ASP A 191 3.71 -0.05 -1.09
CA ASP A 191 3.84 0.44 -2.47
C ASP A 191 4.96 -0.26 -3.24
N VAL A 192 6.16 -0.36 -2.68
CA VAL A 192 7.33 -0.99 -3.32
C VAL A 192 7.15 -2.48 -3.61
N LEU A 193 6.27 -3.16 -2.88
CA LEU A 193 5.94 -4.58 -3.05
C LEU A 193 4.68 -4.81 -3.89
N CYS A 194 3.66 -3.97 -3.74
CA CYS A 194 2.32 -4.21 -4.29
C CYS A 194 2.09 -3.48 -5.63
N LEU A 195 2.81 -2.39 -5.88
CA LEU A 195 2.83 -1.71 -7.18
C LEU A 195 4.08 -2.09 -7.95
N ARG A 196 3.90 -2.34 -9.26
CA ARG A 196 5.01 -2.57 -10.16
C ARG A 196 5.90 -1.34 -10.20
N GLN A 197 7.17 -1.50 -9.86
CA GLN A 197 8.14 -0.41 -9.85
C GLN A 197 8.72 -0.19 -11.25
N LYS A 198 9.11 1.06 -11.53
CA LYS A 198 9.78 1.43 -12.78
C LYS A 198 11.15 0.78 -12.84
N GLU A 199 11.45 0.13 -13.96
CA GLU A 199 12.77 -0.41 -14.28
C GLU A 199 13.17 0.08 -15.67
N GLU A 200 14.18 0.94 -15.76
CA GLU A 200 14.58 1.53 -17.04
C GLU A 200 15.07 0.44 -18.01
N GLY A 201 14.42 0.33 -19.17
CA GLY A 201 14.65 -0.76 -20.13
C GLY A 201 14.18 -2.14 -19.64
N GLY A 202 13.45 -2.19 -18.52
CA GLY A 202 12.95 -3.41 -17.91
C GLY A 202 11.83 -4.07 -18.73
N PRO A 203 11.62 -5.38 -18.54
CA PRO A 203 10.50 -6.06 -19.17
C PRO A 203 9.17 -5.55 -18.58
N ARG A 204 8.13 -5.51 -19.41
CA ARG A 204 6.74 -5.21 -18.98
C ARG A 204 6.48 -3.77 -18.51
N GLU A 205 7.28 -2.79 -18.96
CA GLU A 205 7.03 -1.37 -18.72
C GLU A 205 5.67 -0.91 -19.32
N ASP A 206 5.23 -1.53 -20.41
CA ASP A 206 3.88 -1.34 -20.98
C ASP A 206 2.77 -1.71 -19.98
N MET A 207 2.91 -2.85 -19.30
CA MET A 207 1.99 -3.26 -18.23
C MET A 207 2.07 -2.32 -17.02
N ARG A 208 3.27 -1.84 -16.67
CA ARG A 208 3.42 -0.88 -15.56
C ARG A 208 2.63 0.39 -15.83
N VAL A 209 2.75 0.96 -17.03
CA VAL A 209 2.03 2.18 -17.43
C VAL A 209 0.51 1.96 -17.35
N GLU A 210 0.00 0.85 -17.87
CA GLU A 210 -1.43 0.53 -17.80
C GLU A 210 -1.92 0.26 -16.37
N GLU A 211 -1.12 -0.41 -15.54
CA GLU A 211 -1.44 -0.60 -14.12
C GLU A 211 -1.46 0.74 -13.39
N TRP A 212 -0.44 1.59 -13.57
CA TRP A 212 -0.31 2.88 -12.89
C TRP A 212 -1.41 3.85 -13.26
N ARG A 213 -1.86 3.83 -14.52
CA ARG A 213 -2.97 4.66 -15.00
C ARG A 213 -4.21 4.57 -14.12
N LEU A 214 -4.50 3.38 -13.58
CA LEU A 214 -5.64 3.12 -12.68
C LEU A 214 -5.22 3.07 -11.21
N ASP A 215 -4.15 2.35 -10.89
CA ASP A 215 -3.83 1.97 -9.53
C ASP A 215 -3.19 3.13 -8.75
N VAL A 216 -2.32 3.94 -9.36
CA VAL A 216 -1.64 5.07 -8.68
C VAL A 216 -2.65 6.13 -8.18
N PRO A 217 -3.62 6.59 -8.98
CA PRO A 217 -4.63 7.53 -8.49
C PRO A 217 -5.52 7.00 -7.38
N THR A 218 -5.69 5.67 -7.28
CA THR A 218 -6.67 5.05 -6.36
C THR A 218 -6.07 4.64 -5.02
N ILE A 219 -4.74 4.70 -4.85
CA ILE A 219 -4.06 4.24 -3.63
C ILE A 219 -4.52 4.97 -2.37
N GLY A 220 -4.88 6.25 -2.46
CA GLY A 220 -5.32 7.03 -1.30
C GLY A 220 -6.57 6.46 -0.64
N CYS A 221 -7.34 5.63 -1.35
CA CYS A 221 -8.48 4.89 -0.78
C CYS A 221 -8.05 4.01 0.40
N LEU A 222 -6.84 3.46 0.37
CA LEU A 222 -6.30 2.62 1.44
C LEU A 222 -6.07 3.37 2.75
N TYR A 223 -5.84 4.67 2.65
CA TYR A 223 -5.50 5.54 3.75
C TYR A 223 -6.67 6.45 4.15
N ASN A 224 -7.85 6.26 3.54
CA ASN A 224 -9.01 7.10 3.79
C ASN A 224 -9.74 6.71 5.08
N ALA A 225 -9.91 7.72 5.93
CA ALA A 225 -10.62 7.79 7.20
C ALA A 225 -11.87 6.88 7.35
N GLY A 226 -12.71 6.85 6.31
CA GLY A 226 -14.03 6.21 6.40
C GLY A 226 -14.09 4.71 6.08
N ILE A 227 -12.99 4.08 5.65
CA ILE A 227 -13.02 2.69 5.14
C ILE A 227 -12.17 1.75 5.99
N LEU A 228 -11.11 2.22 6.67
CA LEU A 228 -10.15 1.37 7.38
C LEU A 228 -9.43 1.94 8.59
N GLY A 229 -8.91 0.99 9.40
CA GLY A 229 -8.08 1.21 10.57
C GLY A 229 -6.59 1.47 10.30
N LYS A 230 -5.83 1.42 11.41
CA LYS A 230 -4.43 1.84 11.63
C LYS A 230 -3.49 1.80 10.42
N VAL A 231 -2.96 2.96 10.03
CA VAL A 231 -1.81 3.10 9.12
C VAL A 231 -0.51 2.90 9.89
N VAL A 232 0.43 2.14 9.34
CA VAL A 232 1.76 1.93 9.94
C VAL A 232 2.79 2.80 9.22
N ILE A 233 3.45 3.71 9.95
CA ILE A 233 4.28 4.77 9.36
C ILE A 233 5.74 4.66 9.80
N TYR A 234 6.66 4.47 8.84
CA TYR A 234 8.11 4.54 9.07
C TYR A 234 8.66 5.93 8.72
N LEU A 235 8.79 6.81 9.71
CA LEU A 235 9.23 8.21 9.48
C LEU A 235 10.71 8.33 9.11
N SER A 236 11.58 7.41 9.55
CA SER A 236 13.03 7.43 9.29
C SER A 236 13.48 6.55 8.10
N GLY A 237 12.52 6.01 7.35
CA GLY A 237 12.75 5.09 6.23
C GLY A 237 12.24 3.68 6.53
N LEU A 238 11.78 3.00 5.48
CA LEU A 238 11.13 1.68 5.58
C LEU A 238 11.97 0.67 6.39
N GLY A 239 11.37 0.07 7.42
CA GLY A 239 12.01 -0.94 8.26
C GLY A 239 13.05 -0.42 9.26
N ARG A 240 13.37 0.88 9.25
CA ARG A 240 14.35 1.48 10.16
C ARG A 240 13.74 1.88 11.51
N PRO A 241 14.53 1.83 12.59
CA PRO A 241 14.16 2.46 13.85
C PRO A 241 13.93 3.96 13.67
N LEU A 242 12.95 4.50 14.39
CA LEU A 242 12.69 5.93 14.44
C LEU A 242 13.83 6.64 15.15
N ARG A 243 14.59 7.44 14.40
CA ARG A 243 15.69 8.26 14.91
C ARG A 243 15.64 9.63 14.28
N LEU A 244 15.98 10.65 15.06
CA LEU A 244 16.10 12.03 14.62
C LEU A 244 17.58 12.44 14.64
N LYS A 245 18.07 12.91 13.50
CA LYS A 245 19.37 13.58 13.35
C LYS A 245 19.16 15.00 12.86
N ASP A 246 20.15 15.85 13.10
CA ASP A 246 20.11 17.23 12.62
C ASP A 246 19.99 17.25 11.09
N GLY A 247 19.06 18.05 10.58
CA GLY A 247 18.73 18.15 9.15
C GLY A 247 17.72 17.12 8.64
N ASP A 248 17.36 16.08 9.41
CA ASP A 248 16.42 15.05 8.94
C ASP A 248 15.04 15.64 8.61
N LEU A 249 14.53 16.59 9.40
CA LEU A 249 13.24 17.24 9.17
C LEU A 249 13.24 18.17 7.94
N ASP A 250 14.41 18.69 7.58
CA ASP A 250 14.58 19.59 6.44
C ASP A 250 14.94 18.83 5.15
N SER A 251 15.20 17.52 5.22
CA SER A 251 15.45 16.70 4.04
C SER A 251 14.21 16.56 3.16
N ASN A 252 14.37 16.70 1.85
CA ASN A 252 13.32 16.42 0.86
C ASN A 252 12.84 14.95 0.88
N ARG A 253 13.59 14.05 1.53
CA ARG A 253 13.24 12.64 1.71
C ARG A 253 12.44 12.38 2.98
N ASN A 254 12.37 13.35 3.88
CA ASN A 254 11.59 13.26 5.10
C ASN A 254 10.12 12.96 4.80
N TRP A 255 9.51 12.13 5.64
CA TRP A 255 8.12 11.73 5.49
C TRP A 255 7.15 12.93 5.42
N PHE A 256 7.32 13.96 6.25
CA PHE A 256 6.45 15.15 6.27
C PHE A 256 6.57 16.01 4.99
N ARG A 257 7.67 15.86 4.25
CA ARG A 257 7.98 16.68 3.07
C ARG A 257 7.63 16.02 1.74
N ARG A 258 7.14 14.79 1.71
CA ARG A 258 6.80 14.10 0.46
C ARG A 258 5.37 14.40 0.03
N ALA A 259 5.15 14.55 -1.28
CA ALA A 259 3.81 14.82 -1.82
C ALA A 259 2.81 13.70 -1.49
N TRP A 260 3.18 12.45 -1.81
CA TRP A 260 2.33 11.27 -1.60
C TRP A 260 1.92 11.06 -0.14
N THR A 261 2.79 11.35 0.82
CA THR A 261 2.51 11.12 2.24
C THR A 261 1.43 12.06 2.80
N LEU A 262 0.99 13.08 2.05
CA LEU A 262 -0.12 13.95 2.45
C LEU A 262 -1.44 13.17 2.57
N GLN A 263 -1.64 12.18 1.71
CA GLN A 263 -2.82 11.32 1.74
C GLN A 263 -2.59 10.01 2.50
N GLU A 264 -1.36 9.72 2.94
CA GLU A 264 -1.00 8.44 3.57
C GLU A 264 -1.00 8.50 5.12
N VAL A 265 -1.84 9.37 5.69
CA VAL A 265 -1.87 9.64 7.13
C VAL A 265 -2.79 8.65 7.87
N GLY A 266 -3.99 8.43 7.34
CA GLY A 266 -5.08 7.71 8.00
C GLY A 266 -5.64 8.38 9.25
N ASP A 267 -6.78 7.86 9.73
CA ASP A 267 -7.40 8.32 10.98
C ASP A 267 -6.65 7.80 12.21
N GLU A 268 -6.47 6.49 12.26
CA GLU A 268 -5.61 5.85 13.25
C GLU A 268 -4.23 5.57 12.65
N ARG A 269 -3.17 5.77 13.43
CA ARG A 269 -1.80 5.51 12.98
C ARG A 269 -0.92 4.93 14.07
N ILE A 270 0.04 4.14 13.65
CA ILE A 270 1.11 3.56 14.47
C ILE A 270 2.43 4.03 13.87
N ILE A 271 3.28 4.65 14.69
CA ILE A 271 4.64 4.98 14.27
C ILE A 271 5.50 3.73 14.42
N ALA A 272 5.99 3.21 13.30
CA ALA A 272 6.81 2.02 13.25
C ALA A 272 8.28 2.31 13.55
N GLY A 273 9.01 1.26 13.95
CA GLY A 273 10.39 1.41 14.38
C GLY A 273 10.54 2.20 15.68
N ASP A 274 9.44 2.43 16.43
CA ASP A 274 9.50 3.07 17.73
C ASP A 274 10.32 2.23 18.72
N THR A 275 11.12 2.92 19.52
CA THR A 275 12.05 2.31 20.48
C THR A 275 11.87 2.98 21.83
N PRO A 276 12.08 2.29 22.98
CA PRO A 276 11.85 2.86 24.31
C PRO A 276 12.55 4.20 24.59
N ASP A 277 13.74 4.42 23.99
CA ASP A 277 14.50 5.67 24.12
C ASP A 277 14.30 6.62 22.91
N GLY A 278 13.27 6.37 22.11
CA GLY A 278 12.96 7.06 20.87
C GLY A 278 12.22 8.39 21.08
N PRO A 279 12.07 9.20 20.03
CA PRO A 279 11.49 10.53 20.12
C PRO A 279 10.01 10.53 20.52
N MET A 280 9.29 9.41 20.34
CA MET A 280 7.88 9.26 20.74
C MET A 280 7.70 9.22 22.27
N HIS A 281 8.73 8.82 23.02
CA HIS A 281 8.66 8.70 24.49
C HIS A 281 9.30 9.89 25.22
N ALA A 282 9.80 10.88 24.48
CA ALA A 282 10.37 12.06 25.09
C ALA A 282 9.28 12.86 25.83
N GLN A 283 9.61 13.35 27.03
CA GLN A 283 8.68 14.13 27.83
C GLN A 283 8.75 15.61 27.43
N PRO A 284 7.59 16.28 27.29
CA PRO A 284 7.57 17.72 27.10
C PRO A 284 8.07 18.43 28.37
N ILE A 285 8.65 19.61 28.16
CA ILE A 285 9.04 20.59 29.17
C ILE A 285 7.92 21.67 29.20
N ASP A 286 7.99 22.58 30.17
CA ASP A 286 7.09 23.72 30.31
C ASP A 286 6.84 24.44 28.98
N GLY A 287 5.56 24.71 28.70
CA GLY A 287 5.12 25.40 27.49
C GLY A 287 5.00 24.51 26.24
N GLY A 288 5.05 23.18 26.36
CA GLY A 288 4.89 22.26 25.22
C GLY A 288 6.15 22.07 24.37
N ASN A 289 7.27 22.65 24.78
CA ASN A 289 8.57 22.47 24.17
C ASN A 289 9.20 21.14 24.60
N TYR A 290 10.23 20.70 23.88
CA TYR A 290 11.03 19.53 24.25
C TYR A 290 12.48 19.93 24.50
N ARG A 291 13.27 18.97 25.01
CA ARG A 291 14.69 19.17 25.37
C ARG A 291 15.53 19.78 24.25
N THR A 292 15.18 19.54 22.99
CA THR A 292 15.87 20.11 21.83
C THR A 292 14.87 20.74 20.87
N ALA A 293 15.29 21.78 20.15
CA ALA A 293 14.49 22.42 19.12
C ALA A 293 14.08 21.43 18.00
N LEU A 294 14.95 20.47 17.67
CA LEU A 294 14.67 19.40 16.73
C LEU A 294 13.47 18.53 17.17
N LEU A 295 13.44 18.18 18.46
CA LEU A 295 12.38 17.37 19.02
C LEU A 295 11.07 18.15 19.16
N THR A 296 11.15 19.44 19.50
CA THR A 296 9.98 20.35 19.45
C THR A 296 9.39 20.38 18.05
N LYS A 297 10.20 20.67 17.03
CA LYS A 297 9.78 20.70 15.63
C LYS A 297 9.20 19.36 15.16
N PHE A 298 9.78 18.24 15.58
CA PHE A 298 9.26 16.91 15.27
C PHE A 298 7.83 16.71 15.79
N HIS A 299 7.57 17.05 17.06
CA HIS A 299 6.23 16.91 17.65
C HIS A 299 5.24 17.93 17.08
N GLU A 300 5.68 19.13 16.72
CA GLU A 300 4.86 20.10 15.99
C GLU A 300 4.41 19.57 14.62
N GLU A 301 5.33 18.99 13.83
CA GLU A 301 5.00 18.37 12.53
C GLU A 301 4.11 17.14 12.70
N LEU A 302 4.34 16.31 13.72
CA LEU A 302 3.50 15.15 13.99
C LEU A 302 2.06 15.54 14.37
N ASN A 303 1.90 16.66 15.08
CA ASN A 303 0.59 17.23 15.43
C ASN A 303 -0.05 17.97 14.24
N SER A 304 0.73 18.60 13.36
CA SER A 304 0.19 19.28 12.17
C SER A 304 -0.51 18.31 11.22
N VAL A 305 -0.03 17.08 11.17
CA VAL A 305 -0.58 15.96 10.39
C VAL A 305 -1.92 15.44 10.95
N GLN A 306 -2.30 15.78 12.20
CA GLN A 306 -3.62 15.42 12.77
C GLN A 306 -4.80 16.27 12.26
N ARG A 307 -4.56 17.21 11.34
CA ARG A 307 -5.57 18.20 10.93
C ARG A 307 -6.68 17.59 10.08
N ASP A 308 -7.89 18.10 10.30
CA ASP A 308 -9.11 17.77 9.58
C ASP A 308 -8.98 18.05 8.07
N LEU A 309 -9.18 17.01 7.25
CA LEU A 309 -9.19 17.07 5.79
C LEU A 309 -10.27 18.03 5.23
N GLY A 310 -11.23 18.46 6.06
CA GLY A 310 -12.19 19.52 5.72
C GLY A 310 -11.57 20.91 5.47
N GLN A 311 -10.31 21.13 5.86
CA GLN A 311 -9.58 22.39 5.63
C GLN A 311 -8.82 22.37 4.30
N ILE A 312 -9.55 22.39 3.18
CA ILE A 312 -9.03 22.31 1.80
C ILE A 312 -7.79 23.21 1.57
N PHE A 313 -7.81 24.45 2.04
CA PHE A 313 -6.69 25.37 1.83
C PHE A 313 -5.46 25.02 2.66
N ALA A 314 -5.64 24.43 3.84
CA ALA A 314 -4.51 23.90 4.61
C ALA A 314 -3.86 22.73 3.86
N VAL A 315 -4.68 21.83 3.28
CA VAL A 315 -4.20 20.73 2.44
C VAL A 315 -3.41 21.25 1.24
N LEU A 316 -3.91 22.27 0.53
CA LEU A 316 -3.19 22.88 -0.60
C LEU A 316 -1.89 23.56 -0.17
N ALA A 317 -1.92 24.34 0.91
CA ALA A 317 -0.74 25.02 1.45
C ALA A 317 0.33 24.01 1.91
N ASP A 318 -0.08 22.86 2.43
CA ASP A 318 0.83 21.80 2.82
C ASP A 318 1.39 21.06 1.60
N MET A 319 0.58 20.83 0.55
CA MET A 319 1.08 20.28 -0.72
C MET A 319 2.12 21.19 -1.39
N GLN A 320 1.97 22.52 -1.29
CA GLN A 320 2.94 23.47 -1.84
C GLN A 320 4.34 23.34 -1.24
N LYS A 321 4.44 22.96 0.04
CA LYS A 321 5.71 22.76 0.76
C LYS A 321 6.35 21.40 0.46
N ARG A 322 5.59 20.47 -0.14
CA ARG A 322 6.00 19.08 -0.38
C ARG A 322 6.75 18.91 -1.68
N VAL A 323 7.56 17.86 -1.72
CA VAL A 323 8.46 17.50 -2.80
C VAL A 323 7.98 16.20 -3.44
N SER A 324 8.04 16.15 -4.76
CA SER A 324 7.74 14.97 -5.57
C SER A 324 8.84 14.76 -6.60
N THR A 325 9.00 13.51 -7.06
CA THR A 325 9.91 13.19 -8.15
C THR A 325 9.30 13.61 -9.49
N ASN A 326 8.02 13.29 -9.71
CA ASN A 326 7.25 13.79 -10.83
C ASN A 326 6.35 14.94 -10.35
N PRO A 327 6.34 16.12 -11.01
CA PRO A 327 5.41 17.20 -10.67
C PRO A 327 3.95 16.76 -10.59
N VAL A 328 3.50 15.87 -11.48
CA VAL A 328 2.12 15.35 -11.56
C VAL A 328 1.71 14.65 -10.25
N ASP A 329 2.65 14.05 -9.53
CA ASP A 329 2.40 13.39 -8.24
C ASP A 329 1.80 14.34 -7.19
N ARG A 330 2.07 15.65 -7.28
CA ARG A 330 1.45 16.63 -6.36
C ARG A 330 -0.04 16.72 -6.58
N VAL A 331 -0.48 16.66 -7.84
CA VAL A 331 -1.90 16.68 -8.19
C VAL A 331 -2.54 15.34 -7.85
N ALA A 332 -1.89 14.23 -8.19
CA ALA A 332 -2.39 12.90 -7.85
C ALA A 332 -2.51 12.69 -6.33
N GLY A 333 -1.54 13.21 -5.55
CA GLY A 333 -1.54 13.21 -4.09
C GLY A 333 -2.68 14.03 -3.45
N LEU A 334 -3.37 14.87 -4.22
CA LEU A 334 -4.52 15.65 -3.78
C LEU A 334 -5.86 15.00 -4.10
N ALA A 335 -5.88 13.91 -4.87
CA ALA A 335 -7.11 13.28 -5.30
C ALA A 335 -8.02 12.93 -4.10
N PHE A 336 -7.54 12.16 -3.13
CA PHE A 336 -8.37 11.79 -1.98
C PHE A 336 -8.67 12.96 -1.02
N PRO A 337 -7.69 13.82 -0.66
CA PRO A 337 -7.96 14.99 0.16
C PRO A 337 -9.03 15.94 -0.42
N LEU A 338 -9.14 16.04 -1.75
CA LEU A 338 -10.12 16.90 -2.42
C LEU A 338 -11.44 16.19 -2.77
N GLN A 339 -11.59 14.93 -2.38
CA GLN A 339 -12.82 14.13 -2.45
C GLN A 339 -13.62 14.24 -3.78
N PRO A 340 -13.02 14.04 -4.96
CA PRO A 340 -13.73 14.13 -6.22
C PRO A 340 -14.66 12.92 -6.43
N TYR A 341 -15.72 13.09 -7.23
CA TYR A 341 -16.61 11.98 -7.60
C TYR A 341 -15.96 10.99 -8.58
N ALA A 342 -14.97 11.46 -9.33
CA ALA A 342 -14.14 10.67 -10.21
C ALA A 342 -12.70 11.16 -10.10
N ILE A 343 -11.71 10.29 -10.27
CA ILE A 343 -10.30 10.68 -10.23
C ILE A 343 -9.75 10.67 -11.66
N PRO A 344 -9.02 11.69 -12.13
CA PRO A 344 -8.32 11.60 -13.42
C PRO A 344 -7.38 10.39 -13.45
N ALA A 345 -7.29 9.72 -14.59
CA ALA A 345 -6.30 8.68 -14.77
C ALA A 345 -4.88 9.27 -14.72
N TYR A 346 -3.91 8.50 -14.22
CA TYR A 346 -2.53 8.98 -14.09
C TYR A 346 -1.73 8.76 -15.37
N HIS A 347 -1.04 9.81 -15.82
CA HIS A 347 -0.05 9.71 -16.88
C HIS A 347 1.21 10.46 -16.46
N GLU A 348 2.34 9.77 -16.42
CA GLU A 348 3.63 10.38 -16.02
C GLU A 348 4.04 11.55 -16.95
N SER A 349 3.57 11.54 -18.20
CA SER A 349 3.88 12.53 -19.24
C SER A 349 2.94 13.73 -19.27
N GLU A 350 1.90 13.78 -18.43
CA GLU A 350 1.00 14.93 -18.38
C GLU A 350 1.71 16.17 -17.86
N THR A 351 1.23 17.34 -18.31
CA THR A 351 1.66 18.60 -17.70
C THR A 351 0.97 18.78 -16.36
N LEU A 352 1.59 19.55 -15.47
CA LEU A 352 1.05 19.84 -14.15
C LEU A 352 -0.32 20.56 -14.25
N GLU A 353 -0.42 21.49 -15.20
CA GLU A 353 -1.63 22.26 -15.48
C GLU A 353 -2.78 21.40 -16.04
N ASP A 354 -2.47 20.44 -16.93
CA ASP A 354 -3.48 19.54 -17.48
C ASP A 354 -4.02 18.59 -16.40
N ALA A 355 -3.12 18.00 -15.61
CA ALA A 355 -3.48 17.14 -14.49
C ALA A 355 -4.36 17.89 -13.47
N TRP A 356 -3.95 19.11 -13.10
CA TRP A 356 -4.71 19.95 -12.18
C TRP A 356 -6.08 20.33 -12.74
N THR A 357 -6.14 20.73 -14.01
CA THR A 357 -7.38 21.06 -14.70
C THR A 357 -8.34 19.87 -14.70
N ALA A 358 -7.83 18.67 -14.97
CA ALA A 358 -8.61 17.44 -14.93
C ALA A 358 -9.16 17.16 -13.53
N LEU A 359 -8.34 17.32 -12.48
CA LEU A 359 -8.76 17.10 -11.10
C LEU A 359 -9.85 18.09 -10.68
N VAL A 360 -9.65 19.40 -10.94
CA VAL A 360 -10.66 20.43 -10.65
C VAL A 360 -11.95 20.21 -11.42
N ASN A 361 -11.90 19.69 -12.65
CA ASN A 361 -13.09 19.32 -13.41
C ASN A 361 -13.87 18.14 -12.79
N ALA A 362 -13.19 17.25 -12.09
CA ALA A 362 -13.78 16.06 -11.47
C ALA A 362 -14.21 16.26 -10.01
N MET A 363 -13.80 17.37 -9.37
CA MET A 363 -14.21 17.74 -8.01
C MET A 363 -15.72 17.93 -7.86
N VAL A 364 -16.22 17.61 -6.67
CA VAL A 364 -17.63 17.84 -6.28
C VAL A 364 -17.97 19.33 -6.40
N SER A 365 -19.22 19.66 -6.73
CA SER A 365 -19.70 21.04 -6.91
C SER A 365 -19.42 21.94 -5.70
N TYR A 366 -19.60 21.45 -4.47
CA TYR A 366 -19.33 22.23 -3.26
C TYR A 366 -17.83 22.56 -3.09
N MET A 367 -16.93 21.61 -3.40
CA MET A 367 -15.49 21.83 -3.38
C MET A 367 -15.11 22.91 -4.40
N ARG A 368 -15.62 22.81 -5.64
CA ARG A 368 -15.38 23.83 -6.68
C ARG A 368 -15.92 25.21 -6.28
N ALA A 369 -17.08 25.26 -5.64
CA ALA A 369 -17.66 26.51 -5.15
C ALA A 369 -16.80 27.15 -4.04
N ALA A 370 -16.24 26.34 -3.14
CA ALA A 370 -15.34 26.84 -2.09
C ALA A 370 -14.07 27.50 -2.68
N PHE A 371 -13.47 26.91 -3.72
CA PHE A 371 -12.36 27.55 -4.44
C PHE A 371 -12.78 28.88 -5.06
N LEU A 372 -13.94 28.93 -5.72
CA LEU A 372 -14.45 30.14 -6.38
C LEU A 372 -14.73 31.28 -5.40
N ILE A 373 -15.33 30.98 -4.24
CA ILE A 373 -15.73 31.98 -3.25
C ILE A 373 -14.51 32.60 -2.56
N VAL A 374 -13.49 31.79 -2.26
CA VAL A 374 -12.32 32.24 -1.48
C VAL A 374 -11.25 32.88 -2.38
N TYR A 375 -11.23 32.57 -3.67
CA TYR A 375 -10.36 33.21 -4.67
C TYR A 375 -11.20 33.87 -5.79
N PRO A 376 -11.89 34.99 -5.53
CA PRO A 376 -12.79 35.64 -6.48
C PRO A 376 -12.07 36.44 -7.58
N GLY A 377 -10.76 36.24 -7.76
CA GLY A 377 -9.99 36.92 -8.80
C GLY A 377 -10.45 36.49 -10.20
N VAL A 378 -10.59 37.45 -11.12
CA VAL A 378 -10.87 37.15 -12.53
C VAL A 378 -9.70 36.33 -13.08
N GLY A 379 -9.92 35.03 -13.27
CA GLY A 379 -8.94 34.16 -13.92
C GLY A 379 -8.78 34.47 -15.39
N LEU A 380 -7.66 34.05 -15.99
CA LEU A 380 -7.37 34.20 -17.43
C LEU A 380 -8.17 33.20 -18.31
N GLY A 381 -9.31 32.71 -17.85
CA GLY A 381 -10.08 31.64 -18.50
C GLY A 381 -9.44 30.25 -18.42
N CYS A 382 -8.28 30.10 -17.77
CA CYS A 382 -7.58 28.83 -17.56
C CYS A 382 -7.43 28.53 -16.06
N LYS A 383 -7.52 27.24 -15.70
CA LYS A 383 -7.30 26.75 -14.33
C LYS A 383 -5.81 26.48 -14.17
N LYS A 384 -5.12 27.23 -13.32
CA LYS A 384 -3.67 27.07 -13.08
C LYS A 384 -3.41 26.51 -11.68
N TRP A 385 -2.36 25.70 -11.58
CA TRP A 385 -1.87 25.13 -10.33
C TRP A 385 -0.95 26.12 -9.60
#